data_AF-A0A1A2P162-F1
#
_entry.id   AF-A0A1A2P162-F1
#
_cell.length_a   1.000
_cell.length_b   1.000
_cell.length_c   1.000
_cell.angle_alpha   90.00
_cell.angle_beta   90.00
_cell.angle_gamma   90.00
#
_symmetry.space_group_name_H-M   'P 1'
#
loop_
_entity.id
_entity.type
_entity.pdbx_description
1 polymer ?
#
loop_
_entity_poly.entity_id
_entity_poly.type
_entity_poly.pdbx_seq_one_letter_code
_entity_poly.pdbx_strand_id
1 'polypeptide(L)'
;MSAVAGFPILSQVLAWPTRHLTEAADYWEAVGGRSYKVANQIWRDGLSADWHGRGADELHAATHADMLETSAVVDQLQAAARVARNGASDLSAARSRVRYVVEDAFGAGFDVREDMSVTDRSTGGSIVQRAARQAKAQAYASDIRQRAAQVVALDDQVARKVTAAMAGIRDAFPQAPTSDAPPRKPKIEAVDNHTLKEDPPPTGSYPVNEVIAEATDLDGNHVVLRRGYYDERTQQGFGWDKAFWRHHVTNPNVFKDLISHSRPIINRDGTLVYEVPINRVHCTRGALGIADCEDTGESLTMRIVVNVNEGRPGIPDGGQKGVISMYPLAGGSGVVEVEPGWTLCPPWVNKNVPIN
;
A
#
# COMPACT_ATOMS: atom_id res chain seq x y z
N MET A 1 -23.52 -23.78 2.36
CA MET A 1 -24.62 -23.37 1.46
C MET A 1 -24.04 -22.37 0.47
N SER A 2 -23.87 -22.76 -0.79
CA SER A 2 -23.37 -21.87 -1.84
C SER A 2 -24.45 -20.86 -2.18
N ALA A 3 -24.22 -19.60 -1.86
CA ALA A 3 -24.98 -18.52 -2.46
C ALA A 3 -24.75 -18.60 -3.97
N VAL A 4 -25.83 -18.72 -4.74
CA VAL A 4 -25.79 -18.43 -6.17
C VAL A 4 -25.37 -16.98 -6.26
N ALA A 5 -24.09 -16.72 -6.55
CA ALA A 5 -23.59 -15.36 -6.71
C ALA A 5 -24.26 -14.80 -7.97
N GLY A 6 -25.32 -14.02 -7.76
CA GLY A 6 -25.94 -13.25 -8.82
C GLY A 6 -24.91 -12.32 -9.46
N PHE A 7 -25.15 -11.94 -10.72
CA PHE A 7 -24.33 -10.93 -11.38
C PHE A 7 -24.21 -9.67 -10.49
N PRO A 8 -23.03 -9.05 -10.36
CA PRO A 8 -22.83 -7.94 -9.43
C PRO A 8 -23.79 -6.78 -9.70
N ILE A 9 -24.35 -6.20 -8.63
CA ILE A 9 -25.19 -4.99 -8.74
C ILE A 9 -24.33 -3.78 -9.10
N LEU A 10 -24.95 -2.71 -9.62
CA LEU A 10 -24.26 -1.54 -10.14
C LEU A 10 -23.24 -0.95 -9.16
N SER A 11 -23.64 -0.77 -7.90
CA SER A 11 -22.75 -0.27 -6.85
C SER A 11 -21.51 -1.15 -6.64
N GLN A 12 -21.64 -2.48 -6.73
CA GLN A 12 -20.52 -3.41 -6.62
C GLN A 12 -19.56 -3.30 -7.81
N VAL A 13 -20.09 -3.13 -9.03
CA VAL A 13 -19.25 -2.91 -10.23
C VAL A 13 -18.51 -1.57 -10.13
N LEU A 14 -19.19 -0.51 -9.68
CA LEU A 14 -18.58 0.81 -9.49
C LEU A 14 -17.57 0.87 -8.34
N ALA A 15 -17.67 -0.06 -7.39
CA ALA A 15 -16.75 -0.22 -6.28
C ALA A 15 -15.73 -1.36 -6.49
N TRP A 16 -15.60 -1.90 -7.72
CA TRP A 16 -14.76 -3.09 -7.97
C TRP A 16 -13.35 -2.90 -7.40
N PRO A 17 -12.87 -3.81 -6.53
CA PRO A 17 -11.63 -3.63 -5.81
C PRO A 17 -10.42 -3.94 -6.69
N THR A 18 -9.38 -3.10 -6.64
CA THR A 18 -8.12 -3.31 -7.38
C THR A 18 -6.88 -3.24 -6.49
N ARG A 19 -7.02 -2.77 -5.24
CA ARG A 19 -5.91 -2.54 -4.30
C ARG A 19 -5.11 -3.80 -3.98
N HIS A 20 -5.80 -4.94 -3.86
CA HIS A 20 -5.16 -6.21 -3.55
C HIS A 20 -4.12 -6.61 -4.61
N LEU A 21 -4.31 -6.22 -5.88
CA LEU A 21 -3.34 -6.50 -6.95
C LEU A 21 -2.08 -5.64 -6.80
N THR A 22 -2.22 -4.36 -6.43
CA THR A 22 -1.06 -3.48 -6.21
C THR A 22 -0.30 -3.86 -4.94
N GLU A 23 -1.02 -4.20 -3.86
CA GLU A 23 -0.41 -4.69 -2.62
C GLU A 23 0.34 -6.01 -2.83
N ALA A 24 -0.24 -6.95 -3.59
CA ALA A 24 0.43 -8.20 -3.94
C ALA A 24 1.69 -7.96 -4.79
N ALA A 25 1.64 -7.04 -5.75
CA ALA A 25 2.80 -6.67 -6.57
C ALA A 25 3.95 -6.12 -5.72
N ASP A 26 3.65 -5.18 -4.81
CA ASP A 26 4.65 -4.59 -3.90
C ASP A 26 5.25 -5.66 -2.97
N TYR A 27 4.41 -6.56 -2.47
CA TYR A 27 4.85 -7.67 -1.64
C TYR A 27 5.81 -8.61 -2.37
N TRP A 28 5.48 -9.04 -3.61
CA TRP A 28 6.32 -9.94 -4.38
C TRP A 28 7.67 -9.35 -4.75
N GLU A 29 7.71 -8.07 -5.12
CA GLU A 29 8.98 -7.37 -5.38
C GLU A 29 9.83 -7.26 -4.11
N ALA A 30 9.21 -6.94 -2.98
CA ALA A 30 9.91 -6.83 -1.71
C ALA A 30 10.47 -8.18 -1.22
N VAL A 31 9.69 -9.26 -1.36
CA VAL A 31 10.14 -10.63 -1.05
C VAL A 31 11.29 -11.03 -1.98
N GLY A 32 11.13 -10.86 -3.30
CA GLY A 32 12.17 -11.19 -4.27
C GLY A 32 13.48 -10.44 -3.97
N GLY A 33 13.41 -9.13 -3.77
CA GLY A 33 14.58 -8.31 -3.45
C GLY A 33 15.31 -8.74 -2.18
N ARG A 34 14.57 -9.07 -1.11
CA ARG A 34 15.17 -9.58 0.13
C ARG A 34 15.81 -10.96 -0.06
N SER A 35 15.12 -11.89 -0.73
CA SER A 35 15.62 -13.24 -0.98
C SER A 35 16.92 -13.22 -1.79
N TYR A 36 16.95 -12.46 -2.90
CA TYR A 36 18.16 -12.34 -3.71
C TYR A 36 19.31 -11.71 -2.93
N LYS A 37 19.04 -10.67 -2.13
CA LYS A 37 20.06 -10.02 -1.29
C LYS A 37 20.73 -11.03 -0.36
N VAL A 38 19.93 -11.88 0.32
CA VAL A 38 20.44 -12.92 1.22
C VAL A 38 21.25 -13.96 0.45
N ALA A 39 20.72 -14.51 -0.64
CA ALA A 39 21.42 -15.53 -1.42
C ALA A 39 22.76 -15.02 -1.99
N ASN A 40 22.77 -13.81 -2.55
CA ASN A 40 23.99 -13.17 -3.06
C ASN A 40 24.98 -12.86 -1.92
N GLN A 41 24.52 -12.47 -0.74
CA GLN A 41 25.41 -12.24 0.40
C GLN A 41 26.09 -13.54 0.87
N ILE A 42 25.33 -14.63 1.01
CA ILE A 42 25.88 -15.94 1.39
C ILE A 42 26.96 -16.40 0.42
N TRP A 43 26.71 -16.29 -0.89
CA TRP A 43 27.69 -16.64 -1.91
C TRP A 43 28.96 -15.78 -1.81
N ARG A 44 28.82 -14.45 -1.65
CA ARG A 44 29.96 -13.53 -1.51
C ARG A 44 30.77 -13.77 -0.24
N ASP A 45 30.10 -14.02 0.88
CA ASP A 45 30.75 -14.28 2.16
C ASP A 45 31.54 -15.60 2.08
N GLY A 46 30.98 -16.62 1.43
CA GLY A 46 31.66 -17.89 1.16
C GLY A 46 32.94 -17.73 0.31
N LEU A 47 32.92 -16.87 -0.71
CA LEU A 47 34.11 -16.54 -1.52
C LEU A 47 35.18 -15.78 -0.74
N SER A 48 34.78 -15.02 0.29
CA SER A 48 35.69 -14.21 1.10
C SER A 48 36.35 -14.98 2.24
N ALA A 49 35.88 -16.18 2.54
CA ALA A 49 36.41 -17.01 3.60
C ALA A 49 37.81 -17.53 3.23
N ASP A 50 38.73 -17.51 4.19
CA ASP A 50 40.07 -18.11 4.06
C ASP A 50 40.02 -19.65 4.22
N TRP A 51 39.10 -20.28 3.48
CA TRP A 51 38.87 -21.72 3.48
C TRP A 51 39.11 -22.28 2.07
N HIS A 52 39.96 -23.31 1.99
CA HIS A 52 40.41 -23.87 0.73
C HIS A 52 40.25 -25.39 0.69
N GLY A 53 40.18 -25.94 -0.53
CA GLY A 53 40.05 -27.36 -0.82
C GLY A 53 38.63 -27.76 -1.20
N ARG A 54 38.42 -29.06 -1.47
CA ARG A 54 37.19 -29.57 -2.10
C ARG A 54 35.87 -29.14 -1.44
N GLY A 55 35.85 -29.02 -0.10
CA GLY A 55 34.64 -28.56 0.60
C GLY A 55 34.31 -27.09 0.35
N ALA A 56 35.33 -26.24 0.19
CA ALA A 56 35.13 -24.85 -0.17
C ALA A 56 34.62 -24.73 -1.62
N ASP A 57 35.18 -25.52 -2.55
CA ASP A 57 34.73 -25.57 -3.95
C ASP A 57 33.26 -26.03 -4.06
N GLU A 58 32.87 -27.05 -3.28
CA GLU A 58 31.48 -27.54 -3.20
C GLU A 58 30.53 -26.49 -2.61
N LEU A 59 30.93 -25.78 -1.54
CA LEU A 59 30.15 -24.68 -0.96
C LEU A 59 29.94 -23.55 -1.98
N HIS A 60 30.99 -23.12 -2.67
CA HIS A 60 30.92 -22.05 -3.67
C HIS A 60 30.00 -22.43 -4.82
N ALA A 61 30.09 -23.67 -5.32
CA ALA A 61 29.22 -24.17 -6.37
C ALA A 61 27.75 -24.24 -5.93
N ALA A 62 27.48 -24.73 -4.72
CA ALA A 62 26.11 -24.83 -4.18
C ALA A 62 25.48 -23.45 -3.95
N THR A 63 26.17 -22.55 -3.27
CA THR A 63 25.66 -21.19 -2.97
C THR A 63 25.48 -20.33 -4.24
N HIS A 64 26.33 -20.53 -5.25
CA HIS A 64 26.15 -19.90 -6.56
C HIS A 64 24.90 -20.45 -7.28
N ALA A 65 24.67 -21.77 -7.25
CA ALA A 65 23.47 -22.37 -7.82
C ALA A 65 22.19 -21.86 -7.12
N ASP A 66 22.19 -21.79 -5.79
CA ASP A 66 21.06 -21.24 -5.02
C ASP A 66 20.79 -19.76 -5.35
N MET A 67 21.84 -18.96 -5.54
CA MET A 67 21.72 -17.57 -5.97
C MET A 67 21.08 -17.46 -7.37
N LEU A 68 21.50 -18.29 -8.32
CA LEU A 68 20.95 -18.31 -9.68
C LEU A 68 19.47 -18.73 -9.69
N GLU A 69 19.13 -19.78 -8.94
CA GLU A 69 17.73 -20.23 -8.80
C GLU A 69 16.87 -19.15 -8.15
N THR A 70 17.38 -18.52 -7.07
CA THR A 70 16.71 -17.40 -6.42
C THR A 70 16.49 -16.23 -7.38
N SER A 71 17.49 -15.90 -8.21
CA SER A 71 17.36 -14.86 -9.24
C SER A 71 16.25 -15.17 -10.24
N ALA A 72 16.14 -16.42 -10.70
CA ALA A 72 15.08 -16.83 -11.61
C ALA A 72 13.69 -16.69 -10.96
N VAL A 73 13.56 -17.06 -9.69
CA VAL A 73 12.32 -16.84 -8.91
C VAL A 73 12.02 -15.35 -8.75
N VAL A 74 13.03 -14.50 -8.52
CA VAL A 74 12.84 -13.04 -8.46
C VAL A 74 12.32 -12.49 -9.78
N ASP A 75 12.89 -12.90 -10.91
CA ASP A 75 12.43 -12.47 -12.24
C ASP A 75 10.96 -12.85 -12.46
N GLN A 76 10.57 -14.04 -12.00
CA GLN A 76 9.20 -14.52 -12.06
C GLN A 76 8.25 -13.71 -11.15
N LEU A 77 8.65 -13.42 -9.91
CA LEU A 77 7.89 -12.56 -8.98
C LEU A 77 7.71 -11.14 -9.54
N GLN A 78 8.74 -10.58 -10.19
CA GLN A 78 8.64 -9.29 -10.87
C GLN A 78 7.69 -9.35 -12.07
N ALA A 79 7.69 -10.45 -12.83
CA ALA A 79 6.74 -10.65 -13.93
C ALA A 79 5.30 -10.71 -13.41
N ALA A 80 5.05 -11.43 -12.32
CA ALA A 80 3.74 -11.46 -11.65
C ALA A 80 3.32 -10.07 -11.14
N ALA A 81 4.23 -9.32 -10.52
CA ALA A 81 3.98 -7.96 -10.06
C ALA A 81 3.57 -7.02 -11.20
N ARG A 82 4.25 -7.09 -12.35
CA ARG A 82 3.87 -6.35 -13.58
C ARG A 82 2.48 -6.73 -14.06
N VAL A 83 2.15 -8.02 -14.11
CA VAL A 83 0.81 -8.49 -14.50
C VAL A 83 -0.27 -7.94 -13.57
N ALA A 84 -0.04 -7.99 -12.25
CA ALA A 84 -1.00 -7.51 -11.26
C ALA A 84 -1.21 -5.99 -11.34
N ARG A 85 -0.15 -5.18 -11.46
CA ARG A 85 -0.27 -3.72 -11.63
C ARG A 85 -1.00 -3.34 -12.91
N ASN A 86 -0.69 -4.01 -14.02
CA ASN A 86 -1.41 -3.80 -15.29
C ASN A 86 -2.89 -4.18 -15.15
N GLY A 87 -3.18 -5.33 -14.52
CA GLY A 87 -4.56 -5.74 -14.24
C GLY A 87 -5.34 -4.75 -13.39
N ALA A 88 -4.71 -4.17 -12.36
CA ALA A 88 -5.31 -3.13 -11.52
C ALA A 88 -5.67 -1.86 -12.33
N SER A 89 -4.77 -1.44 -13.23
CA SER A 89 -5.00 -0.31 -14.14
C SER A 89 -6.16 -0.59 -15.11
N ASP A 90 -6.15 -1.76 -15.74
CA ASP A 90 -7.17 -2.16 -16.72
C ASP A 90 -8.57 -2.27 -16.07
N LEU A 91 -8.64 -2.84 -14.86
CA LEU A 91 -9.88 -2.92 -14.07
C LEU A 91 -10.39 -1.54 -13.65
N SER A 92 -9.49 -0.65 -13.22
CA SER A 92 -9.85 0.74 -12.89
C SER A 92 -10.40 1.50 -14.10
N ALA A 93 -9.80 1.29 -15.28
CA ALA A 93 -10.28 1.86 -16.54
C ALA A 93 -11.64 1.26 -16.94
N ALA A 94 -11.83 -0.05 -16.80
CA ALA A 94 -13.11 -0.72 -17.08
C ALA A 94 -14.24 -0.21 -16.18
N ARG A 95 -13.97 -0.07 -14.88
CA ARG A 95 -14.88 0.54 -13.90
C ARG A 95 -15.25 1.97 -14.26
N SER A 96 -14.25 2.77 -14.69
CA SER A 96 -14.48 4.15 -15.13
C SER A 96 -15.39 4.21 -16.37
N ARG A 97 -15.25 3.26 -17.31
CA ARG A 97 -16.14 3.15 -18.48
C ARG A 97 -17.59 2.85 -18.09
N VAL A 98 -17.84 2.08 -17.02
CA VAL A 98 -19.20 1.86 -16.49
C VAL A 98 -19.74 3.15 -15.88
N ARG A 99 -18.94 3.85 -15.08
CA ARG A 99 -19.32 5.14 -14.48
C ARG A 99 -19.73 6.17 -15.54
N TYR A 100 -18.94 6.33 -16.61
CA TYR A 100 -19.24 7.32 -17.65
C TYR A 100 -20.55 7.07 -18.37
N VAL A 101 -20.89 5.81 -18.70
CA VAL A 101 -22.19 5.54 -19.35
C VAL A 101 -23.37 5.75 -18.39
N VAL A 102 -23.18 5.55 -17.09
CA VAL A 102 -24.18 5.87 -16.06
C VAL A 102 -24.37 7.39 -15.95
N GLU A 103 -23.28 8.15 -15.92
CA GLU A 103 -23.30 9.63 -15.95
C GLU A 103 -23.97 10.17 -17.22
N ASP A 104 -23.70 9.57 -18.39
CA ASP A 104 -24.36 9.93 -19.66
C ASP A 104 -25.87 9.64 -19.62
N ALA A 105 -26.29 8.52 -19.02
CA ALA A 105 -27.70 8.19 -18.84
C ALA A 105 -28.39 9.22 -17.91
N PHE A 106 -27.73 9.59 -16.80
CA PHE A 106 -28.21 10.66 -15.92
C PHE A 106 -28.26 12.02 -16.63
N GLY A 107 -27.24 12.40 -17.39
CA GLY A 107 -27.24 13.63 -18.19
C GLY A 107 -28.35 13.66 -19.24
N ALA A 108 -28.71 12.50 -19.79
CA ALA A 108 -29.80 12.36 -20.75
C ALA A 108 -31.21 12.30 -20.12
N GLY A 109 -31.34 12.51 -18.81
CA GLY A 109 -32.64 12.55 -18.13
C GLY A 109 -33.20 11.17 -17.76
N PHE A 110 -32.37 10.14 -17.68
CA PHE A 110 -32.77 8.83 -17.17
C PHE A 110 -32.29 8.64 -15.72
N ASP A 111 -32.84 7.64 -15.04
CA ASP A 111 -32.34 7.09 -13.79
C ASP A 111 -31.84 5.66 -14.01
N VAL A 112 -30.77 5.28 -13.32
CA VAL A 112 -30.19 3.94 -13.38
C VAL A 112 -30.33 3.27 -12.03
N ARG A 113 -30.87 2.05 -12.00
CA ARG A 113 -31.08 1.26 -10.77
C ARG A 113 -29.94 0.26 -10.54
N GLU A 114 -29.90 -0.33 -9.35
CA GLU A 114 -28.87 -1.32 -8.95
C GLU A 114 -28.83 -2.56 -9.86
N ASP A 115 -29.97 -2.93 -10.45
CA ASP A 115 -30.10 -4.01 -11.43
C ASP A 115 -29.65 -3.60 -12.85
N MET A 116 -29.10 -2.39 -13.00
CA MET A 116 -28.67 -1.78 -14.26
C MET A 116 -29.83 -1.56 -15.25
N SER A 117 -31.08 -1.60 -14.77
CA SER A 117 -32.22 -1.12 -15.54
C SER A 117 -32.25 0.41 -15.56
N VAL A 118 -32.72 0.96 -16.67
CA VAL A 118 -32.75 2.41 -16.92
C VAL A 118 -34.18 2.84 -17.11
N THR A 119 -34.61 3.88 -16.37
CA THR A 119 -35.97 4.41 -16.39
C THR A 119 -35.97 5.88 -16.80
N ASP A 120 -36.94 6.29 -17.61
CA ASP A 120 -37.10 7.68 -18.02
C ASP A 120 -37.70 8.53 -16.88
N ARG A 121 -37.11 9.69 -16.59
CA ARG A 121 -37.67 10.67 -15.64
C ARG A 121 -38.79 11.52 -16.24
N SER A 122 -38.90 11.58 -17.57
CA SER A 122 -39.94 12.33 -18.26
C SER A 122 -41.30 11.66 -18.07
N THR A 123 -42.30 12.41 -17.60
CA THR A 123 -43.68 11.95 -17.39
C THR A 123 -44.64 12.39 -18.50
N GLY A 124 -44.17 13.14 -19.50
CA GLY A 124 -44.98 13.72 -20.58
C GLY A 124 -44.56 13.31 -22.00
N GLY A 125 -45.27 13.85 -22.99
CA GLY A 125 -44.95 13.70 -24.42
C GLY A 125 -45.88 12.77 -25.21
N SER A 126 -45.78 12.87 -26.53
CA SER A 126 -46.56 12.05 -27.47
C SER A 126 -46.18 10.56 -27.34
N ILE A 127 -47.03 9.67 -27.84
CA ILE A 127 -46.75 8.22 -27.87
C ILE A 127 -45.44 7.94 -28.60
N VAL A 128 -45.18 8.65 -29.70
CA VAL A 128 -43.95 8.52 -30.50
C VAL A 128 -42.72 8.95 -29.70
N GLN A 129 -42.81 10.08 -28.98
CA GLN A 129 -41.71 10.56 -28.13
C GLN A 129 -41.41 9.58 -26.99
N ARG A 130 -42.45 9.03 -26.34
CA ARG A 130 -42.30 8.02 -25.28
C ARG A 130 -41.67 6.72 -25.80
N ALA A 131 -42.09 6.25 -26.97
CA ALA A 131 -41.48 5.08 -27.61
C ALA A 131 -39.99 5.30 -27.92
N ALA A 132 -39.62 6.48 -28.44
CA ALA A 132 -38.22 6.82 -28.72
C ALA A 132 -37.37 6.88 -27.44
N ARG A 133 -37.90 7.47 -26.36
CA ARG A 133 -37.22 7.52 -25.05
C ARG A 133 -37.05 6.12 -24.46
N GLN A 134 -38.05 5.26 -24.56
CA GLN A 134 -37.98 3.87 -24.11
C GLN A 134 -36.88 3.09 -24.85
N ALA A 135 -36.76 3.25 -26.17
CA ALA A 135 -35.68 2.65 -26.95
C ALA A 135 -34.30 3.13 -26.49
N LYS A 136 -34.16 4.43 -26.18
CA LYS A 136 -32.91 5.00 -25.65
C LYS A 136 -32.57 4.48 -24.25
N ALA A 137 -33.55 4.33 -23.36
CA ALA A 137 -33.36 3.72 -22.05
C ALA A 137 -32.87 2.26 -22.17
N GLN A 138 -33.47 1.48 -23.07
CA GLN A 138 -33.04 0.10 -23.34
C GLN A 138 -31.61 0.03 -23.89
N ALA A 139 -31.21 0.98 -24.75
CA ALA A 139 -29.85 1.09 -25.24
C ALA A 139 -28.84 1.34 -24.12
N TYR A 140 -29.10 2.32 -23.23
CA TYR A 140 -28.25 2.57 -22.06
C TYR A 140 -28.19 1.35 -21.13
N ALA A 141 -29.33 0.73 -20.83
CA ALA A 141 -29.37 -0.46 -19.97
C ALA A 141 -28.56 -1.62 -20.56
N SER A 142 -28.54 -1.78 -21.89
CA SER A 142 -27.72 -2.79 -22.56
C SER A 142 -26.23 -2.46 -22.48
N ASP A 143 -25.84 -1.20 -22.73
CA ASP A 143 -24.44 -0.78 -22.70
C ASP A 143 -23.85 -0.86 -21.27
N ILE A 144 -24.60 -0.42 -20.25
CA ILE A 144 -24.20 -0.55 -18.84
C ILE A 144 -23.95 -2.01 -18.48
N ARG A 145 -24.89 -2.92 -18.79
CA ARG A 145 -24.76 -4.35 -18.51
C ARG A 145 -23.57 -4.98 -19.25
N GLN A 146 -23.36 -4.61 -20.51
CA GLN A 146 -22.22 -5.09 -21.30
C GLN A 146 -20.89 -4.67 -20.68
N ARG A 147 -20.74 -3.41 -20.28
CA ARG A 147 -19.51 -2.89 -19.64
C ARG A 147 -19.29 -3.48 -18.25
N ALA A 148 -20.36 -3.69 -17.49
CA ALA A 148 -20.28 -4.40 -16.21
C ALA A 148 -19.77 -5.85 -16.41
N ALA A 149 -20.26 -6.55 -17.43
CA ALA A 149 -19.80 -7.91 -17.74
C ALA A 149 -18.32 -7.94 -18.15
N GLN A 150 -17.84 -6.88 -18.84
CA GLN A 150 -16.42 -6.73 -19.15
C GLN A 150 -15.54 -6.56 -17.91
N VAL A 151 -16.01 -5.88 -16.86
CA VAL A 151 -15.27 -5.77 -15.58
C VAL A 151 -15.07 -7.17 -14.99
N VAL A 152 -16.14 -7.96 -14.89
CA VAL A 152 -16.09 -9.33 -14.33
C VAL A 152 -15.19 -10.25 -15.17
N ALA A 153 -15.34 -10.22 -16.49
CA ALA A 153 -14.54 -11.05 -17.39
C ALA A 153 -13.04 -10.68 -17.36
N LEU A 154 -12.75 -9.39 -17.22
CA LEU A 154 -11.38 -8.88 -17.09
C LEU A 154 -10.76 -9.32 -15.77
N ASP A 155 -11.49 -9.25 -14.66
CA ASP A 155 -11.04 -9.68 -13.34
C ASP A 155 -10.60 -11.15 -13.36
N ASP A 156 -11.46 -12.02 -13.90
CA ASP A 156 -11.19 -13.44 -14.08
C ASP A 156 -9.99 -13.71 -15.01
N GLN A 157 -9.81 -12.89 -16.06
CA GLN A 157 -8.61 -12.95 -16.89
C GLN A 157 -7.34 -12.55 -16.14
N VAL A 158 -7.39 -11.48 -15.34
CA VAL A 158 -6.26 -11.01 -14.52
C VAL A 158 -5.88 -12.08 -13.51
N ALA A 159 -6.86 -12.67 -12.82
CA ALA A 159 -6.64 -13.75 -11.86
C ALA A 159 -5.87 -14.92 -12.51
N ARG A 160 -6.33 -15.40 -13.67
CA ARG A 160 -5.62 -16.46 -14.42
C ARG A 160 -4.19 -16.09 -14.80
N LYS A 161 -3.97 -14.86 -15.28
CA LYS A 161 -2.63 -14.40 -15.67
C LYS A 161 -1.69 -14.32 -14.47
N VAL A 162 -2.18 -13.84 -13.32
CA VAL A 162 -1.42 -13.82 -12.07
C VAL A 162 -1.09 -15.25 -11.61
N THR A 163 -2.08 -16.16 -11.60
CA THR A 163 -1.84 -17.57 -11.25
C THR A 163 -0.79 -18.22 -12.15
N ALA A 164 -0.87 -17.99 -13.46
CA ALA A 164 0.11 -18.51 -14.40
C ALA A 164 1.51 -17.92 -14.17
N ALA A 165 1.60 -16.61 -13.90
CA ALA A 165 2.87 -15.95 -13.63
C ALA A 165 3.53 -16.48 -12.34
N MET A 166 2.75 -16.89 -11.34
CA MET A 166 3.25 -17.42 -10.07
C MET A 166 3.50 -18.94 -10.07
N ALA A 167 3.17 -19.65 -11.15
CA ALA A 167 3.24 -21.10 -11.19
C ALA A 167 4.68 -21.62 -11.09
N GLY A 168 4.92 -22.65 -10.29
CA GLY A 168 6.24 -23.29 -10.16
C GLY A 168 7.20 -22.65 -9.15
N ILE A 169 6.92 -21.44 -8.65
CA ILE A 169 7.75 -20.79 -7.60
C ILE A 169 7.90 -21.69 -6.36
N ARG A 170 6.84 -22.41 -5.99
CA ARG A 170 6.85 -23.33 -4.85
C ARG A 170 7.84 -24.50 -5.03
N ASP A 171 8.06 -24.91 -6.27
CA ASP A 171 8.83 -26.12 -6.60
C ASP A 171 10.29 -25.79 -6.92
N ALA A 172 10.64 -24.50 -7.00
CA ALA A 172 11.98 -24.01 -7.34
C ALA A 172 13.05 -24.38 -6.29
N PHE A 173 12.66 -24.51 -5.02
CA PHE A 173 13.59 -24.89 -3.95
C PHE A 173 13.33 -26.33 -3.52
N PRO A 174 14.35 -27.20 -3.49
CA PRO A 174 14.19 -28.55 -3.00
C PRO A 174 13.70 -28.52 -1.55
N GLN A 175 12.65 -29.28 -1.24
CA GLN A 175 12.31 -29.54 0.16
C GLN A 175 13.49 -30.27 0.81
N ALA A 176 13.84 -29.89 2.05
CA ALA A 176 14.93 -30.52 2.79
C ALA A 176 14.86 -32.05 2.66
N PRO A 177 15.99 -32.73 2.40
CA PRO A 177 15.99 -34.17 2.21
C PRO A 177 15.38 -34.82 3.46
N THR A 178 14.29 -35.56 3.28
CA THR A 178 13.80 -36.47 4.32
C THR A 178 14.94 -37.45 4.62
N SER A 179 15.37 -37.46 5.87
CA SER A 179 16.50 -38.24 6.38
C SER A 179 16.26 -39.76 6.28
N ASP A 180 16.31 -40.33 5.06
CA ASP A 180 16.17 -41.77 4.80
C ASP A 180 17.50 -42.43 4.34
N ALA A 181 18.64 -41.76 4.52
CA ALA A 181 19.95 -42.37 4.25
C ALA A 181 20.51 -43.08 5.51
N PRO A 182 20.97 -44.35 5.41
CA PRO A 182 21.55 -45.06 6.56
C PRO A 182 22.85 -44.39 7.03
N PRO A 183 23.14 -44.37 8.35
CA PRO A 183 24.15 -43.51 8.93
C PRO A 183 25.55 -44.02 8.62
N ARG A 184 26.24 -43.38 7.67
CA ARG A 184 27.71 -43.44 7.61
C ARG A 184 28.26 -42.49 8.65
N LYS A 185 28.99 -43.02 9.65
CA LYS A 185 29.66 -42.21 10.69
C LYS A 185 30.69 -41.26 10.06
N PRO A 186 30.50 -39.93 10.10
CA PRO A 186 31.55 -38.97 9.74
C PRO A 186 32.52 -38.82 10.93
N LYS A 187 33.81 -38.65 10.63
CA LYS A 187 34.90 -38.44 11.62
C LYS A 187 35.14 -36.96 11.96
N ILE A 188 34.29 -36.07 11.44
CA ILE A 188 34.28 -34.64 11.71
C ILE A 188 32.83 -34.31 12.03
N GLU A 189 32.53 -34.05 13.29
CA GLU A 189 31.25 -33.45 13.70
C GLU A 189 31.33 -31.96 13.38
N ALA A 190 30.47 -31.49 12.48
CA ALA A 190 30.07 -30.10 12.54
C ALA A 190 29.41 -29.92 13.91
N VAL A 191 29.96 -29.04 14.74
CA VAL A 191 29.26 -28.58 15.93
C VAL A 191 28.13 -27.71 15.39
N ASP A 192 27.00 -28.34 15.10
CA ASP A 192 25.76 -27.65 14.83
C ASP A 192 25.42 -26.91 16.12
N ASN A 193 25.68 -25.60 16.12
CA ASN A 193 25.00 -24.76 17.06
C ASN A 193 23.55 -24.76 16.60
N HIS A 194 22.78 -25.77 17.04
CA HIS A 194 21.36 -26.00 16.71
C HIS A 194 20.44 -24.82 17.04
N THR A 195 21.00 -23.70 17.47
CA THR A 195 20.40 -22.39 17.32
C THR A 195 21.12 -21.64 16.18
N LEU A 196 20.69 -21.92 14.94
CA LEU A 196 20.37 -20.78 14.08
C LEU A 196 19.60 -19.83 15.00
N LYS A 197 20.07 -18.59 15.14
CA LYS A 197 19.15 -17.54 15.60
C LYS A 197 18.08 -17.52 14.53
N GLU A 198 17.03 -18.29 14.78
CA GLU A 198 15.73 -18.02 14.23
C GLU A 198 15.56 -16.52 14.49
N ASP A 199 15.34 -15.74 13.42
CA ASP A 199 14.49 -14.59 13.61
C ASP A 199 13.30 -15.11 14.41
N PRO A 200 12.86 -14.38 15.45
CA PRO A 200 11.69 -14.82 16.20
C PRO A 200 10.64 -15.25 15.16
N PRO A 201 10.00 -16.43 15.34
CA PRO A 201 8.91 -16.84 14.45
C PRO A 201 8.02 -15.61 14.25
N PRO A 202 7.37 -15.39 13.08
CA PRO A 202 6.40 -14.31 12.97
C PRO A 202 5.27 -14.62 13.96
N THR A 203 5.46 -14.19 15.20
CA THR A 203 4.53 -14.36 16.30
C THR A 203 3.57 -13.22 16.16
N GLY A 204 2.41 -13.55 15.61
CA GLY A 204 1.18 -12.86 15.95
C GLY A 204 1.03 -11.47 15.34
N SER A 205 -0.19 -10.97 15.53
CA SER A 205 -0.63 -9.57 15.47
C SER A 205 0.20 -8.61 14.61
N TYR A 206 -0.46 -8.00 13.61
CA TYR A 206 -0.04 -6.77 12.91
C TYR A 206 0.93 -5.91 13.76
N PRO A 207 2.10 -5.49 13.23
CA PRO A 207 3.20 -4.92 14.02
C PRO A 207 2.92 -3.49 14.49
N VAL A 208 1.88 -3.33 15.31
CA VAL A 208 1.33 -2.05 15.79
C VAL A 208 2.40 -1.16 16.44
N ASN A 209 3.43 -1.75 17.05
CA ASN A 209 4.45 -1.03 17.80
C ASN A 209 5.77 -0.79 17.05
N GLU A 210 5.90 -1.26 15.80
CA GLU A 210 7.09 -1.00 14.99
C GLU A 210 7.31 0.51 14.82
N VAL A 211 8.52 0.99 15.06
CA VAL A 211 8.91 2.38 14.83
C VAL A 211 9.22 2.58 13.35
N ILE A 212 8.50 3.48 12.69
CA ILE A 212 8.67 3.73 11.26
C ILE A 212 9.50 4.99 10.98
N ALA A 213 9.51 5.95 11.90
CA ALA A 213 10.30 7.17 11.81
C ALA A 213 10.46 7.79 13.20
N GLU A 214 11.52 8.58 13.36
CA GLU A 214 11.78 9.36 14.55
C GLU A 214 12.30 10.74 14.15
N ALA A 215 12.00 11.74 14.98
CA ALA A 215 12.46 13.10 14.82
C ALA A 215 12.57 13.77 16.19
N THR A 216 13.49 14.73 16.30
CA THR A 216 13.60 15.59 17.48
C THR A 216 13.15 16.98 17.10
N ASP A 217 12.26 17.58 17.89
CA ASP A 217 11.78 18.94 17.66
C ASP A 217 12.80 20.01 18.12
N LEU A 218 12.49 21.28 17.87
CA LEU A 218 13.37 22.39 18.22
C LEU A 218 13.49 22.66 19.73
N ASP A 219 12.61 22.06 20.54
CA ASP A 219 12.66 22.12 22.01
C ASP A 219 13.41 20.91 22.60
N GLY A 220 13.88 19.98 21.76
CA GLY A 220 14.64 18.80 22.15
C GLY A 220 13.78 17.57 22.49
N ASN A 221 12.47 17.60 22.26
CA ASN A 221 11.61 16.44 22.50
C ASN A 221 11.84 15.39 21.41
N HIS A 222 12.19 14.16 21.82
CA HIS A 222 12.27 13.02 20.91
C HIS A 222 10.87 12.48 20.62
N VAL A 223 10.46 12.48 19.35
CA VAL A 223 9.15 12.05 18.89
C VAL A 223 9.29 10.83 18.02
N VAL A 224 8.53 9.79 18.35
CA VAL A 224 8.48 8.53 17.61
C VAL A 224 7.18 8.43 16.82
N LEU A 225 7.27 8.03 15.55
CA LEU A 225 6.14 7.61 14.74
C LEU A 225 6.14 6.09 14.65
N ARG A 226 5.16 5.46 15.31
CA ARG A 226 4.93 4.01 15.23
C ARG A 226 3.95 3.66 14.12
N ARG A 227 3.97 2.40 13.68
CA ARG A 227 3.02 1.83 12.71
C ARG A 227 1.57 2.08 13.13
N GLY A 228 1.22 1.72 14.36
CA GLY A 228 -0.10 1.95 14.94
C GLY A 228 -1.17 1.04 14.33
N TYR A 229 -2.42 1.50 14.35
CA TYR A 229 -3.56 0.87 13.67
C TYR A 229 -4.66 1.91 13.45
N TYR A 230 -5.62 1.60 12.59
CA TYR A 230 -6.86 2.36 12.46
C TYR A 230 -8.06 1.43 12.21
N ASP A 231 -9.12 1.62 12.98
CA ASP A 231 -10.41 0.95 12.81
C ASP A 231 -11.42 1.98 12.27
N GLU A 232 -11.84 1.78 11.02
CA GLU A 232 -12.78 2.65 10.33
C GLU A 232 -14.17 2.67 11.00
N ARG A 233 -14.62 1.55 11.57
CA ARG A 233 -15.95 1.45 12.18
C ARG A 233 -16.01 2.23 13.48
N THR A 234 -14.95 2.18 14.29
CA THR A 234 -14.90 2.86 15.59
C THR A 234 -14.21 4.22 15.53
N GLN A 235 -13.57 4.56 14.41
CA GLN A 235 -12.76 5.76 14.21
C GLN A 235 -11.56 5.86 15.18
N GLN A 236 -11.22 4.74 15.85
CA GLN A 236 -10.13 4.65 16.80
C GLN A 236 -8.84 4.20 16.12
N GLY A 237 -7.72 4.52 16.75
CA GLY A 237 -6.40 4.21 16.20
C GLY A 237 -5.35 5.19 16.66
N PHE A 238 -4.11 4.93 16.25
CA PHE A 238 -2.99 5.84 16.43
C PHE A 238 -1.90 5.59 15.38
N GLY A 239 -0.85 6.41 15.39
CA GLY A 239 0.35 6.20 14.59
C GLY A 239 0.14 6.45 13.10
N TRP A 240 1.03 5.87 12.32
CA TRP A 240 1.08 5.98 10.87
C TRP A 240 -0.23 5.55 10.22
N ASP A 241 -0.77 4.41 10.63
CA ASP A 241 -1.99 3.86 10.04
C ASP A 241 -3.18 4.79 10.18
N LYS A 242 -3.32 5.49 11.31
CA LYS A 242 -4.38 6.48 11.45
C LYS A 242 -4.15 7.70 10.56
N ALA A 243 -2.92 8.20 10.47
CA ALA A 243 -2.60 9.31 9.56
C ALA A 243 -2.84 8.91 8.08
N PHE A 244 -2.49 7.68 7.72
CA PHE A 244 -2.64 7.13 6.37
C PHE A 244 -4.11 6.89 6.02
N TRP A 245 -4.81 6.06 6.78
CA TRP A 245 -6.16 5.62 6.44
C TRP A 245 -7.22 6.69 6.70
N ARG A 246 -7.13 7.44 7.81
CA ARG A 246 -8.10 8.49 8.13
C ARG A 246 -7.82 9.78 7.39
N HIS A 247 -6.55 10.17 7.27
CA HIS A 247 -6.18 11.53 6.84
C HIS A 247 -5.43 11.57 5.51
N HIS A 248 -5.24 10.43 4.83
CA HIS A 248 -4.55 10.33 3.55
C HIS A 248 -3.13 10.92 3.56
N VAL A 249 -2.45 10.87 4.69
CA VAL A 249 -1.01 11.13 4.72
C VAL A 249 -0.29 9.87 4.25
N THR A 250 0.29 9.92 3.05
CA THR A 250 0.89 8.75 2.40
C THR A 250 2.42 8.78 2.35
N ASN A 251 3.04 9.91 2.71
CA ASN A 251 4.50 10.04 2.77
C ASN A 251 5.00 10.23 4.21
N PRO A 252 5.68 9.23 4.82
CA PRO A 252 6.14 9.33 6.19
C PRO A 252 7.27 10.33 6.38
N ASN A 253 7.97 10.76 5.32
CA ASN A 253 8.98 11.81 5.42
C ASN A 253 8.39 13.16 5.82
N VAL A 254 7.11 13.38 5.56
CA VAL A 254 6.36 14.58 6.02
C VAL A 254 6.47 14.70 7.54
N PHE A 255 6.35 13.59 8.28
CA PHE A 255 6.49 13.63 9.74
C PHE A 255 7.87 14.12 10.17
N LYS A 256 8.94 13.57 9.59
CA LYS A 256 10.31 13.89 10.00
C LYS A 256 10.61 15.37 9.77
N ASP A 257 10.24 15.87 8.59
CA ASP A 257 10.46 17.26 8.23
C ASP A 257 9.67 18.23 9.12
N LEU A 258 8.37 17.97 9.33
CA LEU A 258 7.53 18.85 10.15
C LEU A 258 7.98 18.91 11.61
N ILE A 259 8.35 17.77 12.21
CA ILE A 259 8.78 17.76 13.61
C ILE A 259 10.13 18.43 13.77
N SER A 260 11.12 18.13 12.90
CA SER A 260 12.47 18.68 13.03
C SER A 260 12.57 20.21 12.93
N HIS A 261 11.53 20.86 12.39
CA HIS A 261 11.50 22.32 12.22
C HIS A 261 10.39 23.01 13.03
N SER A 262 9.76 22.32 13.99
CA SER A 262 8.64 22.88 14.77
C SER A 262 8.87 22.85 16.27
N ARG A 263 7.99 23.56 16.98
CA ARG A 263 7.85 23.55 18.44
C ARG A 263 6.40 23.22 18.78
N PRO A 264 6.13 22.49 19.88
CA PRO A 264 4.76 22.20 20.28
C PRO A 264 4.07 23.48 20.77
N ILE A 265 2.85 23.73 20.28
CA ILE A 265 2.00 24.84 20.74
C ILE A 265 1.28 24.51 22.05
N ILE A 266 1.17 23.22 22.38
CA ILE A 266 0.58 22.71 23.62
C ILE A 266 1.47 21.60 24.16
N ASN A 267 1.79 21.67 25.44
CA ASN A 267 2.38 20.58 26.21
C ASN A 267 1.56 20.39 27.50
N ARG A 268 0.81 19.28 27.60
CA ARG A 268 0.04 18.92 28.80
C ARG A 268 0.27 17.46 29.13
N ASP A 269 0.84 17.20 30.30
CA ASP A 269 1.08 15.84 30.82
C ASP A 269 1.71 14.90 29.79
N GLY A 270 2.72 15.39 29.05
CA GLY A 270 3.44 14.65 28.01
C GLY A 270 2.64 14.38 26.73
N THR A 271 1.51 15.07 26.52
CA THR A 271 0.84 15.17 25.22
C THR A 271 1.23 16.48 24.56
N LEU A 272 1.91 16.38 23.42
CA LEU A 272 2.39 17.50 22.62
C LEU A 272 1.46 17.70 21.41
N VAL A 273 1.15 18.95 21.09
CA VAL A 273 0.44 19.32 19.86
C VAL A 273 1.30 20.28 19.07
N TYR A 274 1.57 19.93 17.82
CA TYR A 274 2.28 20.75 16.85
C TYR A 274 1.27 21.28 15.83
N GLU A 275 1.43 22.53 15.42
CA GLU A 275 0.76 23.12 14.27
C GLU A 275 1.80 23.78 13.40
N VAL A 276 2.03 23.19 12.23
CA VAL A 276 3.15 23.54 11.35
C VAL A 276 2.58 24.05 10.03
N PRO A 277 2.68 25.36 9.74
CA PRO A 277 2.30 25.89 8.45
C PRO A 277 3.30 25.39 7.39
N ILE A 278 2.78 24.90 6.27
CA ILE A 278 3.57 24.50 5.11
C ILE A 278 3.07 25.17 3.85
N ASN A 279 4.01 25.51 2.99
CA ASN A 279 3.74 26.14 1.69
C ASN A 279 4.18 25.19 0.58
N ARG A 280 3.43 25.16 -0.52
CA ARG A 280 3.83 24.43 -1.70
C ARG A 280 4.77 25.31 -2.53
N VAL A 281 5.99 24.85 -2.72
CA VAL A 281 6.98 25.50 -3.58
C VAL A 281 7.19 24.73 -4.87
N HIS A 282 7.48 25.45 -5.95
CA HIS A 282 7.93 24.90 -7.22
C HIS A 282 9.42 25.16 -7.39
N CYS A 283 10.23 24.12 -7.23
CA CYS A 283 11.67 24.22 -7.40
C CYS A 283 12.11 23.78 -8.80
N THR A 284 12.82 24.65 -9.51
CA THR A 284 13.51 24.33 -10.76
C THR A 284 15.02 24.23 -10.51
N ARG A 285 15.70 23.32 -11.21
CA ARG A 285 17.17 23.25 -11.16
C ARG A 285 17.73 24.25 -12.16
N GLY A 286 18.42 25.28 -11.65
CA GLY A 286 19.16 26.22 -12.47
C GLY A 286 20.37 25.57 -13.15
N ALA A 287 20.95 26.27 -14.13
CA ALA A 287 22.09 25.80 -14.95
C ALA A 287 23.37 25.49 -14.15
N LEU A 288 23.45 25.91 -12.88
CA LEU A 288 24.57 25.65 -11.95
C LEU A 288 24.23 24.64 -10.83
N GLY A 289 23.06 23.97 -10.90
CA GLY A 289 22.63 23.01 -9.89
C GLY A 289 22.05 23.62 -8.61
N ILE A 290 21.98 24.95 -8.51
CA ILE A 290 21.27 25.66 -7.45
C ILE A 290 19.76 25.57 -7.74
N ALA A 291 18.98 25.12 -6.76
CA ALA A 291 17.54 25.08 -6.86
C ALA A 291 16.97 26.49 -6.70
N ASP A 292 16.17 26.94 -7.65
CA ASP A 292 15.36 28.15 -7.56
C ASP A 292 13.92 27.75 -7.26
N CYS A 293 13.40 28.17 -6.12
CA CYS A 293 12.11 27.72 -5.59
C CYS A 293 11.14 28.90 -5.50
N GLU A 294 10.06 28.83 -6.26
CA GLU A 294 8.99 29.82 -6.24
C GLU A 294 7.82 29.33 -5.38
N ASP A 295 7.26 30.21 -4.56
CA ASP A 295 6.03 29.92 -3.82
C ASP A 295 4.85 29.88 -4.79
N THR A 296 4.06 28.81 -4.73
CA THR A 296 2.86 28.64 -5.55
C THR A 296 1.65 29.41 -5.00
N GLY A 297 1.75 29.92 -3.77
CA GLY A 297 0.64 30.54 -3.03
C GLY A 297 -0.31 29.54 -2.37
N GLU A 298 -0.11 28.24 -2.58
CA GLU A 298 -0.86 27.19 -1.88
C GLU A 298 -0.19 26.88 -0.53
N SER A 299 -0.94 27.04 0.56
CA SER A 299 -0.47 26.73 1.91
C SER A 299 -1.55 26.02 2.75
N LEU A 300 -1.11 25.29 3.77
CA LEU A 300 -1.97 24.70 4.81
C LEU A 300 -1.21 24.50 6.12
N THR A 301 -1.94 24.26 7.21
CA THR A 301 -1.32 23.92 8.51
C THR A 301 -1.49 22.45 8.82
N MET A 302 -0.40 21.75 9.10
CA MET A 302 -0.43 20.36 9.58
C MET A 302 -0.48 20.34 11.10
N ARG A 303 -1.45 19.62 11.67
CA ARG A 303 -1.50 19.33 13.10
C ARG A 303 -0.96 17.93 13.37
N ILE A 304 -0.06 17.82 14.34
CA ILE A 304 0.49 16.55 14.82
C ILE A 304 0.22 16.47 16.32
N VAL A 305 -0.43 15.38 16.75
CA VAL A 305 -0.69 15.13 18.16
C VAL A 305 0.16 13.95 18.59
N VAL A 306 0.96 14.13 19.63
CA VAL A 306 1.97 13.18 20.09
C VAL A 306 1.80 12.93 21.57
N ASN A 307 2.07 11.70 22.02
CA ASN A 307 2.25 11.42 23.43
C ASN A 307 3.65 10.84 23.67
N VAL A 308 4.47 11.61 24.39
CA VAL A 308 5.88 11.31 24.69
C VAL A 308 6.07 10.58 26.02
N ASN A 309 4.99 10.27 26.74
CA ASN A 309 5.08 9.52 27.99
C ASN A 309 5.52 8.08 27.73
N GLU A 310 6.50 7.64 28.51
CA GLU A 310 6.97 6.25 28.58
C GLU A 310 6.16 5.43 29.61
N GLY A 311 6.36 4.12 29.63
CA GLY A 311 5.73 3.18 30.57
C GLY A 311 4.26 2.87 30.28
N ARG A 312 3.78 3.14 29.06
CA ARG A 312 2.35 3.06 28.73
C ARG A 312 1.88 1.60 28.60
N PRO A 313 0.75 1.21 29.23
CA PRO A 313 0.17 -0.12 29.03
C PRO A 313 -0.15 -0.36 27.55
N GLY A 314 0.38 -1.43 26.96
CA GLY A 314 0.18 -1.81 25.56
C GLY A 314 1.39 -1.59 24.63
N ILE A 315 2.47 -0.98 25.11
CA ILE A 315 3.76 -0.94 24.40
C ILE A 315 4.72 -1.97 25.03
N PRO A 316 5.13 -3.03 24.32
CA PRO A 316 5.91 -4.15 24.88
C PRO A 316 7.26 -3.75 25.47
N ASP A 317 7.92 -2.72 24.93
CA ASP A 317 9.21 -2.19 25.40
C ASP A 317 9.06 -1.12 26.49
N GLY A 318 7.83 -0.76 26.86
CA GLY A 318 7.56 0.34 27.79
C GLY A 318 7.95 1.72 27.24
N GLY A 319 8.24 1.86 25.94
CA GLY A 319 8.59 3.14 25.33
C GLY A 319 7.38 4.05 25.10
N GLN A 320 7.64 5.24 24.54
CA GLN A 320 6.58 6.18 24.24
C GLN A 320 5.58 5.66 23.20
N LYS A 321 4.30 6.07 23.33
CA LYS A 321 3.27 5.79 22.31
C LYS A 321 3.57 6.52 21.00
N GLY A 322 4.16 7.71 21.10
CA GLY A 322 4.52 8.52 19.95
C GLY A 322 3.32 9.23 19.31
N VAL A 323 3.35 9.37 17.99
CA VAL A 323 2.30 10.06 17.23
C VAL A 323 0.94 9.38 17.42
N ILE A 324 -0.05 10.15 17.88
CA ILE A 324 -1.45 9.75 17.97
C ILE A 324 -2.16 9.95 16.63
N SER A 325 -1.97 11.11 15.98
CA SER A 325 -2.51 11.39 14.65
C SER A 325 -1.75 12.55 14.01
N MET A 326 -1.78 12.61 12.68
CA MET A 326 -1.20 13.69 11.88
C MET A 326 -2.13 14.01 10.71
N TYR A 327 -2.52 15.27 10.56
CA TYR A 327 -3.55 15.69 9.60
C TYR A 327 -3.52 17.20 9.32
N PRO A 328 -4.01 17.67 8.17
CA PRO A 328 -4.12 19.10 7.89
C PRO A 328 -5.30 19.74 8.63
N LEU A 329 -5.21 21.01 8.98
CA LEU A 329 -6.35 21.79 9.47
C LEU A 329 -7.25 22.23 8.32
N ALA A 330 -8.55 22.38 8.60
CA ALA A 330 -9.53 22.88 7.65
C ALA A 330 -9.18 24.30 7.18
N GLY A 331 -9.56 24.63 5.93
CA GLY A 331 -9.28 25.92 5.30
C GLY A 331 -7.94 26.02 4.57
N GLY A 332 -7.09 24.99 4.64
CA GLY A 332 -5.86 24.91 3.86
C GLY A 332 -6.07 24.55 2.38
N SER A 333 -5.11 24.88 1.53
CA SER A 333 -5.15 24.69 0.09
C SER A 333 -5.25 23.22 -0.30
N GLY A 334 -6.39 22.83 -0.87
CA GLY A 334 -6.67 21.44 -1.28
C GLY A 334 -7.09 20.50 -0.14
N VAL A 335 -7.22 21.00 1.09
CA VAL A 335 -7.71 20.22 2.23
C VAL A 335 -9.20 19.96 2.06
N VAL A 336 -9.60 18.69 2.15
CA VAL A 336 -11.01 18.30 2.12
C VAL A 336 -11.47 18.01 3.54
N GLU A 337 -12.47 18.74 4.03
CA GLU A 337 -13.14 18.43 5.29
C GLU A 337 -14.27 17.43 5.02
N VAL A 338 -14.15 16.25 5.59
CA VAL A 338 -15.16 15.18 5.46
C VAL A 338 -16.30 15.43 6.44
N GLU A 339 -15.92 15.74 7.69
CA GLU A 339 -16.79 16.07 8.81
C GLU A 339 -16.02 16.97 9.79
N PRO A 340 -16.70 17.65 10.74
CA PRO A 340 -16.03 18.48 11.73
C PRO A 340 -14.91 17.74 12.47
N GLY A 341 -13.67 18.22 12.31
CA GLY A 341 -12.48 17.61 12.91
C GLY A 341 -11.92 16.39 12.16
N TRP A 342 -12.42 16.10 10.96
CA TRP A 342 -11.88 15.09 10.06
C TRP A 342 -11.57 15.69 8.68
N THR A 343 -10.29 15.78 8.38
CA THR A 343 -9.75 16.32 7.13
C THR A 343 -8.90 15.30 6.38
N LEU A 344 -8.85 15.45 5.05
CA LEU A 344 -7.99 14.68 4.15
C LEU A 344 -6.84 15.54 3.64
N CYS A 345 -5.65 14.95 3.62
CA CYS A 345 -4.43 15.56 3.13
C CYS A 345 -4.42 15.66 1.61
N PRO A 346 -4.16 16.86 1.04
CA PRO A 346 -4.07 17.01 -0.41
C PRO A 346 -2.84 16.27 -0.97
N PRO A 347 -2.91 15.76 -2.21
CA PRO A 347 -1.82 14.98 -2.81
C PRO A 347 -0.47 15.71 -2.88
N TRP A 348 -0.46 17.05 -2.93
CA TRP A 348 0.78 17.82 -3.07
C TRP A 348 1.68 17.76 -1.82
N VAL A 349 1.09 17.59 -0.63
CA VAL A 349 1.83 17.40 0.64
C VAL A 349 2.56 16.05 0.64
N ASN A 350 1.96 15.04 0.01
CA ASN A 350 2.54 13.70 -0.03
C ASN A 350 3.60 13.53 -1.11
N LYS A 351 3.52 14.30 -2.21
CA LYS A 351 4.41 14.16 -3.37
C LYS A 351 5.74 14.92 -3.21
N ASN A 352 5.77 15.95 -2.38
CA ASN A 352 6.94 16.77 -2.13
C ASN A 352 7.36 16.64 -0.67
N VAL A 353 8.64 16.84 -0.37
CA VAL A 353 9.03 17.14 1.01
C VAL A 353 8.59 18.58 1.23
N PRO A 354 7.74 18.89 2.21
CA PRO A 354 7.45 20.27 2.56
C PRO A 354 8.77 20.97 2.87
N ILE A 355 8.95 22.20 2.41
CA ILE A 355 10.06 23.04 2.86
C ILE A 355 9.41 24.05 3.79
N ASN A 356 9.80 24.01 5.07
CA ASN A 356 9.42 25.02 6.06
C ASN A 356 10.17 26.33 5.85
#